data_AF-A0A833LMT6-F1
#
_entry.id   AF-A0A833LMT6-F1
#
_cell.length_a   1.000
_cell.length_b   1.000
_cell.length_c   1.000
_cell.angle_alpha   90.00
_cell.angle_beta   90.00
_cell.angle_gamma   90.00
#
_symmetry.space_group_name_H-M   'P 1'
#
loop_
_entity.id
_entity.type
_entity.pdbx_description
1 polymer ?
#
loop_
_entity_poly.entity_id
_entity_poly.type
_entity_poly.pdbx_seq_one_letter_code
_entity_poly.pdbx_strand_id
1 'polypeptide(L)'
;MRKNTIEIDDDITAVMRGAVRVTFDDGGAVSVYGDVPVTLHPPTNGSGEARRPGHRMEDGTIYIGTSPDTGRAFYAAGADEPRTMTWAEAILTAVKSNAHGLTGWRLPTGPELNAMFESKDKGALRGTFNETAGSLPAAWYWSSTGFSVFDVYGQRFSDGLQSSYFKLSHSSVRLVRG
;
A
#
# COMPACT_ATOMS: atom_id res chain seq x y z
N MET A 1 2.02 -24.33 -29.65
CA MET A 1 1.46 -23.10 -30.24
C MET A 1 2.62 -22.19 -30.62
N ARG A 2 2.72 -21.74 -31.88
CA ARG A 2 3.69 -20.70 -32.26
C ARG A 2 3.16 -19.35 -31.76
N LYS A 3 3.88 -18.69 -30.87
CA LYS A 3 3.63 -17.26 -30.57
C LYS A 3 4.17 -16.49 -31.78
N ASN A 4 3.28 -15.96 -32.60
CA ASN A 4 3.68 -14.98 -33.61
C ASN A 4 3.74 -13.63 -32.91
N THR A 5 4.94 -13.25 -32.47
CA THR A 5 5.21 -11.89 -31.99
C THR A 5 5.27 -10.97 -33.20
N ILE A 6 4.50 -9.89 -33.18
CA ILE A 6 4.62 -8.80 -34.16
C ILE A 6 5.30 -7.67 -33.40
N GLU A 7 6.55 -7.39 -33.75
CA GLU A 7 7.23 -6.17 -33.32
C GLU A 7 6.71 -5.02 -34.18
N ILE A 8 6.30 -3.94 -33.51
CA ILE A 8 5.73 -2.74 -34.11
C ILE A 8 6.76 -1.64 -33.88
N ASP A 9 7.18 -0.99 -34.97
CA ASP A 9 8.15 0.12 -34.93
C ASP A 9 7.56 1.32 -34.17
N ASP A 10 8.42 2.14 -33.56
CA ASP A 10 8.03 3.30 -32.75
C ASP A 10 7.27 4.36 -33.57
N ASP A 11 7.44 4.36 -34.89
CA ASP A 11 6.72 5.24 -35.82
C ASP A 11 5.25 4.83 -36.03
N ILE A 12 4.84 3.65 -35.55
CA ILE A 12 3.48 3.13 -35.70
C ILE A 12 2.64 3.57 -34.49
N THR A 13 1.92 4.67 -34.68
CA THR A 13 1.01 5.24 -33.67
C THR A 13 -0.32 4.49 -33.54
N ALA A 14 -0.63 3.56 -34.46
CA ALA A 14 -1.88 2.80 -34.44
C ALA A 14 -1.79 1.41 -35.05
N VAL A 15 -2.45 0.43 -34.42
CA VAL A 15 -2.61 -0.94 -34.93
C VAL A 15 -4.09 -1.20 -35.19
N MET A 16 -4.40 -1.70 -36.38
CA MET A 16 -5.76 -2.05 -36.80
C MET A 16 -5.89 -3.57 -36.95
N ARG A 17 -6.90 -4.16 -36.30
CA ARG A 17 -7.28 -5.57 -36.53
C ARG A 17 -8.79 -5.70 -36.56
N GLY A 18 -9.35 -5.92 -37.75
CA GLY A 18 -10.80 -5.89 -37.93
C GLY A 18 -11.37 -4.53 -37.56
N ALA A 19 -12.39 -4.50 -36.69
CA ALA A 19 -13.02 -3.27 -36.19
C ALA A 19 -12.33 -2.68 -34.95
N VAL A 20 -11.23 -3.29 -34.47
CA VAL A 20 -10.50 -2.80 -33.29
C VAL A 20 -9.33 -1.92 -33.73
N ARG A 21 -9.25 -0.72 -33.17
CA ARG A 21 -8.12 0.21 -33.28
C ARG A 21 -7.43 0.32 -31.92
N VAL A 22 -6.12 0.13 -31.90
CA VAL A 22 -5.27 0.40 -30.73
C VAL A 22 -4.35 1.56 -31.09
N THR A 23 -4.26 2.58 -30.25
CA THR A 23 -3.31 3.69 -30.43
C THR A 23 -2.36 3.80 -29.26
N PHE A 24 -1.14 4.22 -29.56
CA PHE A 24 -0.10 4.54 -28.59
C PHE A 24 0.16 6.03 -28.67
N ASP A 25 0.04 6.73 -27.55
CA ASP A 25 0.37 8.16 -27.50
C ASP A 25 1.82 8.38 -27.03
N ASP A 26 2.33 9.59 -27.29
CA ASP A 26 3.69 10.00 -26.89
C ASP A 26 3.88 10.01 -25.36
N GLY A 27 2.79 9.92 -24.59
CA GLY A 27 2.76 9.78 -23.13
C GLY A 27 2.82 8.32 -22.65
N GLY A 28 2.87 7.36 -23.57
CA GLY A 28 2.90 5.92 -23.27
C GLY A 28 1.55 5.31 -22.90
N ALA A 29 0.44 6.04 -23.04
CA ALA A 29 -0.88 5.47 -22.82
C ALA A 29 -1.36 4.68 -24.05
N VAL A 30 -2.13 3.64 -23.78
CA VAL A 30 -2.73 2.78 -24.80
C VAL A 30 -4.24 3.02 -24.82
N SER A 31 -4.77 3.50 -25.94
CA SER A 31 -6.22 3.66 -26.14
C SER A 31 -6.74 2.58 -27.08
N VAL A 32 -7.87 1.95 -26.74
CA VAL A 32 -8.49 0.87 -27.54
C VAL A 32 -9.92 1.28 -27.92
N TYR A 33 -10.21 1.27 -29.21
CA TYR A 33 -11.52 1.60 -29.77
C TYR A 33 -12.11 0.36 -30.46
N GLY A 34 -13.38 0.06 -30.18
CA GLY A 34 -14.12 -1.01 -30.83
C GLY A 34 -15.43 -1.31 -30.11
N ASP A 35 -16.34 -1.98 -30.81
CA ASP A 35 -17.65 -2.40 -30.27
C ASP A 35 -17.65 -3.87 -29.83
N VAL A 36 -16.50 -4.32 -29.30
CA VAL A 36 -16.29 -5.68 -28.82
C VAL A 36 -15.70 -5.64 -27.40
N PRO A 37 -16.00 -6.63 -26.55
CA PRO A 37 -15.38 -6.72 -25.23
C PRO A 37 -13.85 -6.82 -25.33
N VAL A 38 -13.15 -5.99 -24.55
CA VAL A 38 -11.69 -6.04 -24.42
C VAL A 38 -11.35 -6.68 -23.08
N THR A 39 -10.47 -7.67 -23.09
CA THR A 39 -9.90 -8.27 -21.87
C THR A 39 -8.47 -7.79 -21.69
N LEU A 40 -8.19 -7.17 -20.54
CA LEU A 40 -6.84 -6.79 -20.16
C LEU A 40 -6.20 -7.94 -19.38
N HIS A 41 -5.04 -8.39 -19.86
CA HIS A 41 -4.21 -9.36 -19.14
C HIS A 41 -3.01 -8.64 -18.52
N PRO A 42 -2.57 -9.03 -17.31
CA PRO A 42 -1.33 -8.51 -16.73
C PRO A 42 -0.12 -8.74 -17.65
N PRO A 43 0.94 -7.91 -17.57
CA PRO A 43 2.15 -8.11 -18.35
C PRO A 43 2.73 -9.51 -18.13
N THR A 44 3.15 -10.17 -19.20
CA THR A 44 3.73 -11.53 -19.15
C THR A 44 5.26 -11.55 -19.14
N ASN A 45 5.92 -10.38 -19.23
CA ASN A 45 7.38 -10.28 -19.27
C ASN A 45 7.95 -9.74 -17.96
N GLY A 46 8.60 -10.65 -17.22
CA GLY A 46 9.46 -10.36 -16.06
C GLY A 46 8.74 -10.44 -14.72
N SER A 47 8.75 -11.61 -14.07
CA SER A 47 8.67 -11.91 -12.61
C SER A 47 7.90 -10.98 -11.63
N GLY A 48 7.00 -10.14 -12.11
CA GLY A 48 6.17 -9.24 -11.31
C GLY A 48 4.75 -9.74 -11.40
N GLU A 49 4.36 -10.61 -10.46
CA GLU A 49 2.94 -10.68 -10.11
C GLU A 49 2.44 -9.24 -9.93
N ALA A 50 1.31 -8.90 -10.55
CA ALA A 50 0.63 -7.65 -10.24
C ALA A 50 0.55 -7.56 -8.72
N ARG A 51 1.28 -6.63 -8.09
CA ARG A 51 1.37 -6.55 -6.63
C ARG A 51 -0.05 -6.28 -6.14
N ARG A 52 -0.69 -7.31 -5.58
CA ARG A 52 -2.01 -7.21 -4.97
C ARG A 52 -1.81 -6.85 -3.50
N PRO A 53 -2.66 -6.00 -2.92
CA PRO A 53 -2.62 -5.76 -1.48
C PRO A 53 -2.59 -7.09 -0.72
N GLY A 54 -1.67 -7.22 0.25
CA GLY A 54 -1.43 -8.47 0.96
C GLY A 54 -0.35 -9.38 0.36
N HIS A 55 0.25 -9.03 -0.77
CA HIS A 55 1.37 -9.79 -1.32
C HIS A 55 2.66 -9.52 -0.51
N ARG A 56 3.29 -10.60 -0.02
CA ARG A 56 4.56 -10.52 0.71
C ARG A 56 5.73 -10.43 -0.27
N MET A 57 6.59 -9.46 -0.05
CA MET A 57 7.80 -9.22 -0.83
C MET A 57 8.97 -10.09 -0.31
N GLU A 58 9.97 -10.32 -1.15
CA GLU A 58 11.18 -11.07 -0.77
C GLU A 58 11.93 -10.44 0.42
N ASP A 59 11.85 -9.11 0.55
CA ASP A 59 12.44 -8.34 1.67
C ASP A 59 11.62 -8.44 2.98
N GLY A 60 10.57 -9.25 3.00
CA GLY A 60 9.72 -9.48 4.17
C GLY A 60 8.61 -8.45 4.37
N THR A 61 8.62 -7.34 3.61
CA THR A 61 7.54 -6.35 3.64
C THR A 61 6.28 -6.87 2.96
N ILE A 62 5.15 -6.24 3.22
CA ILE A 62 3.86 -6.62 2.63
C ILE A 62 3.31 -5.42 1.86
N TYR A 63 3.03 -5.61 0.57
CA TYR A 63 2.47 -4.55 -0.26
C TYR A 63 1.07 -4.18 0.19
N ILE A 64 0.83 -2.88 0.45
CA ILE A 64 -0.49 -2.35 0.81
C ILE A 64 -1.23 -1.86 -0.42
N GLY A 65 -0.56 -1.09 -1.28
CA GLY A 65 -1.20 -0.43 -2.41
C GLY A 65 -0.45 0.83 -2.81
N THR A 66 -1.16 1.72 -3.49
CA THR A 66 -0.69 3.07 -3.78
C THR A 66 -1.04 3.97 -2.59
N SER A 67 -0.04 4.67 -2.05
CA SER A 67 -0.21 5.64 -0.96
C SER A 67 -1.09 6.79 -1.46
N PRO A 68 -2.21 7.10 -0.77
CA PRO A 68 -3.07 8.21 -1.16
C PRO A 68 -2.37 9.57 -1.13
N ASP A 69 -1.31 9.72 -0.33
CA ASP A 69 -0.61 10.99 -0.16
C ASP A 69 0.52 11.20 -1.18
N THR A 70 1.22 10.12 -1.55
CA THR A 70 2.40 10.23 -2.43
C THR A 70 2.13 9.76 -3.85
N GLY A 71 1.05 9.01 -4.08
CA GLY A 71 0.79 8.34 -5.36
C GLY A 71 1.76 7.19 -5.66
N ARG A 72 2.62 6.80 -4.70
CA ARG A 72 3.63 5.75 -4.87
C ARG A 72 3.23 4.47 -4.14
N ALA A 73 3.75 3.34 -4.61
CA ALA A 73 3.62 2.06 -3.91
C ALA A 73 4.19 2.16 -2.48
N PHE A 74 3.43 1.69 -1.49
CA PHE A 74 3.89 1.60 -0.11
C PHE A 74 3.65 0.22 0.49
N TYR A 75 4.47 -0.10 1.50
CA TYR A 75 4.62 -1.43 2.07
C TYR A 75 4.61 -1.34 3.58
N ALA A 76 3.94 -2.28 4.23
CA ALA A 76 3.96 -2.42 5.68
C ALA A 76 5.04 -3.43 6.12
N ALA A 77 5.55 -3.25 7.34
CA ALA A 77 6.29 -4.28 8.03
C ALA A 77 5.43 -5.56 8.18
N GLY A 78 6.08 -6.71 8.27
CA GLY A 78 5.38 -8.01 8.33
C GLY A 78 4.53 -8.22 9.59
N ALA A 79 4.83 -7.50 10.67
CA ALA A 79 4.12 -7.54 11.95
C ALA A 79 4.15 -6.16 12.62
N ASP A 80 3.30 -5.98 13.64
CA ASP A 80 3.33 -4.80 14.50
C ASP A 80 4.64 -4.78 15.31
N GLU A 81 5.02 -3.59 15.77
CA GLU A 81 6.03 -3.48 16.81
C GLU A 81 5.58 -4.27 18.06
N PRO A 82 6.48 -5.00 18.75
CA PRO A 82 6.09 -5.92 19.82
C PRO A 82 5.40 -5.26 21.02
N ARG A 83 5.63 -3.96 21.23
CA ARG A 83 5.02 -3.19 22.30
C ARG A 83 4.25 -2.01 21.73
N THR A 84 3.23 -1.61 22.46
CA THR A 84 2.54 -0.35 22.22
C THR A 84 3.44 0.80 22.70
N MET A 85 3.29 1.96 22.07
CA MET A 85 4.22 3.07 22.26
C MET A 85 3.47 4.39 22.36
N THR A 86 4.07 5.37 23.03
CA THR A 86 3.65 6.77 22.86
C THR A 86 3.98 7.25 21.45
N TRP A 87 3.35 8.33 21.01
CA TRP A 87 3.57 8.81 19.64
C TRP A 87 5.05 9.19 19.39
N ALA A 88 5.70 9.83 20.37
CA ALA A 88 7.11 10.20 20.27
C ALA A 88 8.03 8.97 20.19
N GLU A 89 7.75 7.94 21.00
CA GLU A 89 8.48 6.67 20.94
C GLU A 89 8.29 5.95 19.61
N ALA A 90 7.07 5.98 19.05
CA ALA A 90 6.75 5.38 17.77
C ALA A 90 7.53 6.04 16.62
N ILE A 91 7.62 7.37 16.59
CA ILE A 91 8.44 8.12 15.63
C ILE A 91 9.93 7.76 15.78
N LEU A 92 10.45 7.76 17.01
CA LEU A 92 11.85 7.41 17.26
C LEU A 92 12.17 5.97 16.85
N THR A 93 11.24 5.04 17.10
CA THR A 93 11.36 3.64 16.70
C THR A 93 11.41 3.53 15.18
N ALA A 94 10.52 4.24 14.47
CA ALA A 94 10.50 4.25 13.01
C ALA A 94 11.83 4.74 12.42
N VAL A 95 12.33 5.89 12.89
CA VAL A 95 13.59 6.49 12.39
C VAL A 95 14.81 5.60 12.66
N LYS A 96 14.83 4.87 13.78
CA LYS A 96 15.93 3.96 14.15
C LYS A 96 15.80 2.57 13.55
N SER A 97 14.65 2.23 12.96
CA SER A 97 14.40 0.88 12.49
C SER A 97 15.29 0.55 11.29
N ASN A 98 15.90 -0.63 11.37
CA ASN A 98 16.58 -1.30 10.25
C ASN A 98 15.94 -2.68 10.02
N ALA A 99 14.62 -2.79 10.24
CA ALA A 99 13.89 -4.04 10.10
C ALA A 99 14.10 -4.62 8.70
N HIS A 100 14.44 -5.91 8.64
CA HIS A 100 14.79 -6.62 7.41
C HIS A 100 15.99 -6.04 6.64
N GLY A 101 16.87 -5.26 7.30
CA GLY A 101 17.98 -4.57 6.64
C GLY A 101 17.55 -3.38 5.78
N LEU A 102 16.30 -2.92 5.96
CA LEU A 102 15.71 -1.82 5.21
C LEU A 102 15.67 -0.57 6.08
N THR A 103 15.97 0.58 5.47
CA THR A 103 15.85 1.90 6.08
C THR A 103 14.67 2.68 5.48
N GLY A 104 14.38 3.85 6.05
CA GLY A 104 13.28 4.72 5.59
C GLY A 104 11.91 4.31 6.15
N TRP A 105 11.89 3.56 7.24
CA TRP A 105 10.68 3.27 7.97
C TRP A 105 10.09 4.54 8.59
N ARG A 106 8.77 4.66 8.52
CA ARG A 106 7.99 5.76 9.08
C ARG A 106 6.67 5.24 9.62
N LEU A 107 5.98 6.07 10.39
CA LEU A 107 4.57 5.86 10.65
C LEU A 107 3.76 6.11 9.36
N PRO A 108 2.65 5.39 9.15
CA PRO A 108 1.71 5.69 8.07
C PRO A 108 1.06 7.05 8.32
N THR A 109 0.63 7.70 7.26
CA THR A 109 -0.24 8.88 7.37
C THR A 109 -1.67 8.47 7.69
N GLY A 110 -2.54 9.44 8.00
CA GLY A 110 -3.98 9.18 8.21
C GLY A 110 -4.64 8.45 7.02
N PRO A 111 -4.50 8.94 5.77
CA PRO A 111 -5.02 8.25 4.60
C PRO A 111 -4.41 6.87 4.35
N GLU A 112 -3.11 6.69 4.61
CA GLU A 112 -2.45 5.38 4.50
C GLU A 112 -2.95 4.39 5.55
N LEU A 113 -3.26 4.82 6.78
CA LEU A 113 -3.92 3.96 7.77
C LEU A 113 -5.26 3.43 7.25
N ASN A 114 -6.05 4.27 6.57
CA ASN A 114 -7.31 3.83 6.00
C ASN A 114 -7.10 2.78 4.91
N ALA A 115 -6.14 3.00 4.02
CA ALA A 115 -5.78 2.03 2.99
C ALA A 115 -5.27 0.69 3.58
N MET A 116 -4.55 0.75 4.70
CA MET A 116 -4.14 -0.43 5.46
C MET A 116 -5.34 -1.15 6.07
N PHE A 117 -6.27 -0.43 6.70
CA PHE A 117 -7.50 -0.99 7.28
C PHE A 117 -8.34 -1.70 6.21
N GLU A 118 -8.58 -1.07 5.05
CA GLU A 118 -9.29 -1.66 3.91
C GLU A 118 -8.59 -2.90 3.32
N SER A 119 -7.30 -3.06 3.59
CA SER A 119 -6.48 -4.15 3.08
C SER A 119 -6.15 -5.20 4.15
N LYS A 120 -6.58 -5.00 5.40
CA LYS A 120 -6.10 -5.79 6.55
C LYS A 120 -6.36 -7.29 6.44
N ASP A 121 -7.44 -7.68 5.75
CA ASP A 121 -7.85 -9.08 5.57
C ASP A 121 -7.26 -9.74 4.32
N LYS A 122 -6.40 -9.03 3.57
CA LYS A 122 -5.88 -9.51 2.29
C LYS A 122 -4.55 -10.24 2.48
N GLY A 123 -4.46 -11.46 1.95
CA GLY A 123 -3.21 -12.21 1.84
C GLY A 123 -2.43 -12.28 3.16
N ALA A 124 -1.14 -11.92 3.09
CA ALA A 124 -0.22 -11.94 4.22
C ALA A 124 -0.49 -10.89 5.30
N LEU A 125 -1.41 -9.93 5.07
CA LEU A 125 -1.83 -8.96 6.09
C LEU A 125 -2.81 -9.56 7.09
N ARG A 126 -3.56 -10.59 6.67
CA ARG A 126 -4.65 -11.17 7.45
C ARG A 126 -4.15 -11.67 8.81
N GLY A 127 -4.78 -11.19 9.88
CA GLY A 127 -4.45 -11.59 11.25
C GLY A 127 -3.11 -11.07 11.75
N THR A 128 -2.48 -10.12 11.06
CA THR A 128 -1.23 -9.51 11.52
C THR A 128 -1.44 -8.28 12.38
N PHE A 129 -2.61 -7.63 12.30
CA PHE A 129 -2.91 -6.41 13.04
C PHE A 129 -3.49 -6.74 14.42
N ASN A 130 -3.09 -5.98 15.44
CA ASN A 130 -3.83 -5.87 16.69
C ASN A 130 -5.23 -5.30 16.45
N GLU A 131 -6.24 -6.16 16.56
CA GLU A 131 -7.68 -5.82 16.46
C GLU A 131 -8.40 -5.96 17.82
N THR A 132 -7.65 -6.08 18.92
CA THR A 132 -8.21 -6.28 20.26
C THR A 132 -8.88 -4.99 20.77
N ALA A 133 -10.21 -4.99 20.83
CA ALA A 133 -10.99 -3.93 21.44
C ALA A 133 -11.11 -4.09 22.97
N GLY A 134 -11.38 -3.00 23.69
CA GLY A 134 -11.86 -3.05 25.08
C GLY A 134 -10.85 -2.77 26.20
N SER A 135 -9.54 -2.74 25.93
CA SER A 135 -8.54 -2.25 26.89
C SER A 135 -7.50 -1.41 26.17
N LEU A 136 -6.95 -0.38 26.82
CA LEU A 136 -5.99 0.52 26.19
C LEU A 136 -4.67 -0.24 25.88
N PRO A 137 -4.15 -0.17 24.64
CA PRO A 137 -4.77 0.46 23.47
C PRO A 137 -5.77 -0.46 22.77
N ALA A 138 -7.01 0.04 22.62
CA ALA A 138 -8.12 -0.66 22.01
C ALA A 138 -7.96 -0.70 20.48
N ALA A 139 -6.97 -1.43 19.98
CA ALA A 139 -6.65 -1.60 18.55
C ALA A 139 -6.35 -0.29 17.80
N TRP A 140 -5.92 0.76 18.50
CA TRP A 140 -5.54 2.04 17.89
C TRP A 140 -4.14 1.99 17.28
N TYR A 141 -3.98 2.59 16.11
CA TYR A 141 -2.71 2.76 15.42
C TYR A 141 -2.35 4.21 15.28
N TRP A 142 -1.08 4.52 15.53
CA TRP A 142 -0.56 5.86 15.31
C TRP A 142 -0.38 6.21 13.85
N SER A 143 -0.74 7.45 13.50
CA SER A 143 -0.31 8.07 12.24
C SER A 143 0.85 9.05 12.46
N SER A 144 1.54 9.41 11.38
CA SER A 144 2.44 10.56 11.33
C SER A 144 1.71 11.90 11.18
N THR A 145 0.39 11.89 10.94
CA THR A 145 -0.41 13.09 10.72
C THR A 145 -0.73 13.76 12.06
N GLY A 146 -0.07 14.88 12.33
CA GLY A 146 -0.34 15.72 13.50
C GLY A 146 -1.76 16.30 13.46
N PHE A 147 -2.43 16.35 14.62
CA PHE A 147 -3.72 17.02 14.77
C PHE A 147 -3.59 18.31 15.58
N SER A 148 -2.94 18.23 16.73
CA SER A 148 -2.68 19.38 17.62
C SER A 148 -1.31 19.27 18.30
N VAL A 149 -1.01 20.21 19.18
CA VAL A 149 0.17 20.12 20.05
C VAL A 149 0.11 18.90 20.97
N PHE A 150 -1.08 18.47 21.41
CA PHE A 150 -1.28 17.35 22.34
C PHE A 150 -1.79 16.07 21.69
N ASP A 151 -2.41 16.17 20.52
CA ASP A 151 -3.12 15.06 19.88
C ASP A 151 -2.56 14.72 18.49
N VAL A 152 -2.72 13.46 18.13
CA VAL A 152 -2.36 12.93 16.81
C VAL A 152 -3.49 12.08 16.27
N TYR A 153 -3.60 12.06 14.94
CA TYR A 153 -4.58 11.22 14.28
C TYR A 153 -4.22 9.74 14.43
N GLY A 154 -5.22 8.90 14.63
CA GLY A 154 -5.07 7.46 14.64
C GLY A 154 -6.31 6.77 14.06
N GLN A 155 -6.19 5.48 13.82
CA GLN A 155 -7.31 4.65 13.38
C GLN A 155 -7.37 3.36 14.19
N ARG A 156 -8.58 2.99 14.60
CA ARG A 156 -8.86 1.75 15.29
C ARG A 156 -9.11 0.63 14.29
N PHE A 157 -8.33 -0.43 14.35
CA PHE A 157 -8.43 -1.52 13.37
C PHE A 157 -9.53 -2.55 13.70
N SER A 158 -10.11 -2.50 14.90
CA SER A 158 -11.25 -3.36 15.25
C SER A 158 -12.55 -2.97 14.53
N ASP A 159 -12.69 -1.70 14.12
CA ASP A 159 -13.93 -1.20 13.49
C ASP A 159 -13.75 -0.04 12.49
N GLY A 160 -12.51 0.40 12.26
CA GLY A 160 -12.18 1.42 11.28
C GLY A 160 -12.34 2.85 11.78
N LEU A 161 -12.74 3.08 13.04
CA LEU A 161 -12.96 4.41 13.59
C LEU A 161 -11.67 5.26 13.52
N GLN A 162 -11.77 6.45 12.93
CA GLN A 162 -10.71 7.45 12.92
C GLN A 162 -10.99 8.56 13.94
N SER A 163 -9.98 8.93 14.72
CA SER A 163 -10.08 9.97 15.75
C SER A 163 -8.69 10.53 16.07
N SER A 164 -8.64 11.66 16.77
CA SER A 164 -7.43 12.10 17.44
C SER A 164 -7.28 11.43 18.81
N TYR A 165 -6.04 11.21 19.24
CA TYR A 165 -5.66 10.63 20.53
C TYR A 165 -4.47 11.38 21.15
N PHE A 166 -4.45 11.46 22.48
CA PHE A 166 -3.37 12.10 23.23
C PHE A 166 -2.03 11.44 22.95
N LYS A 167 -1.01 12.21 22.57
CA LYS A 167 0.33 11.72 22.22
C LYS A 167 1.01 10.90 23.33
N LEU A 168 0.57 11.08 24.58
CA LEU A 168 1.07 10.35 25.76
C LEU A 168 0.37 9.00 25.99
N SER A 169 -0.73 8.72 25.30
CA SER A 169 -1.36 7.40 25.31
C SER A 169 -0.44 6.38 24.61
N HIS A 170 -0.60 5.10 24.94
CA HIS A 170 0.04 4.03 24.19
C HIS A 170 -0.88 3.61 23.05
N SER A 171 -0.33 3.26 21.88
CA SER A 171 -1.06 2.68 20.75
C SER A 171 -0.17 1.71 19.98
N SER A 172 -0.79 0.85 19.16
CA SER A 172 -0.11 -0.07 18.27
C SER A 172 0.67 0.69 17.20
N VAL A 173 1.76 0.09 16.71
CA VAL A 173 2.63 0.68 15.70
C VAL A 173 2.87 -0.35 14.60
N ARG A 174 2.47 -0.01 13.37
CA ARG A 174 2.87 -0.72 12.16
C ARG A 174 3.68 0.23 11.31
N LEU A 175 4.96 -0.07 11.12
CA LEU A 175 5.83 0.75 10.28
C LEU A 175 5.51 0.53 8.80
N VAL A 176 5.63 1.60 8.02
CA VAL A 176 5.51 1.57 6.57
C VAL A 176 6.72 2.21 5.89
N ARG A 177 6.90 1.91 4.61
CA ARG A 177 7.90 2.53 3.72
C ARG A 177 7.34 2.69 2.30
N GLY A 178 7.90 3.63 1.53
CA GLY A 178 7.45 3.96 0.17
C GLY A 178 7.27 5.46 -0.03
#